data_AF-A0A949FJY8-F1
#
_entry.id   AF-A0A949FJY8-F1
#
_cell.length_a   1.000
_cell.length_b   1.000
_cell.length_c   1.000
_cell.angle_alpha   90.00
_cell.angle_beta   90.00
_cell.angle_gamma   90.00
#
_symmetry.space_group_name_H-M   'P 1'
#
loop_
_entity.id
_entity.type
_entity.pdbx_description
1 polymer ?
#
loop_
_entity_poly.entity_id
_entity_poly.type
_entity_poly.pdbx_seq_one_letter_code
_entity_poly.pdbx_strand_id
1 'polypeptide(L)'
;MAGSPLSHLDQHQRPAMVDISHKTDSQRVALAETTIQLPNALRDYIQGDDFLLKKGAVLQTAILAGTMAVKKTSDLIPLCHSLPIEACKFHTHIDDVHLIITLQCEVKTTYKTGVEMEALCGVSVAALTIYDMCKSVSPDIIISQTRLLKKTGGQSNRWVEPIYGLVLTGGKSQRMGQDKALINYHGLPHAQFLHKLLMPYCDQVFLSARLGQWQGTVLETLPTLVDGEDSVGPFSGILTALETYPKVKWLILACDLVHAQASLIERLLDQAHSSAIATCFRNPEYGFPEALCGLYTPKIRPFFQRAKVAKIHCPVKIVQMAGGQLIDPPHVKAVANINTPDELNLLNSSGG
;
A
#
# COMPACT_ATOMS: atom_id res chain seq x y z
N MET A 1 26.45 -16.15 -4.46
CA MET A 1 25.44 -15.30 -5.10
C MET A 1 26.17 -14.14 -5.75
N ALA A 2 26.33 -14.15 -7.08
CA ALA A 2 26.95 -13.04 -7.79
C ALA A 2 25.93 -11.90 -7.82
N GLY A 3 26.20 -10.82 -7.07
CA GLY A 3 25.39 -9.61 -7.13
C GLY A 3 25.43 -9.03 -8.54
N SER A 4 24.29 -8.59 -9.05
CA SER A 4 24.20 -7.85 -10.31
C SER A 4 25.22 -6.70 -10.32
N PRO A 5 25.86 -6.37 -11.46
CA PRO A 5 26.87 -5.33 -11.52
C PRO A 5 26.31 -4.00 -11.01
N LEU A 6 27.07 -3.34 -10.12
CA LEU A 6 26.75 -2.01 -9.62
C LEU A 6 26.65 -1.06 -10.81
N SER A 7 25.46 -0.53 -11.08
CA SER A 7 25.19 0.24 -12.31
C SER A 7 25.95 1.57 -12.39
N HIS A 8 26.41 2.12 -11.26
CA HIS A 8 27.05 3.44 -11.20
C HIS A 8 28.58 3.42 -11.19
N LEU A 9 29.21 2.31 -11.57
CA LEU A 9 30.66 2.19 -11.63
C LEU A 9 31.13 1.90 -13.06
N ASP A 10 32.21 2.55 -13.47
CA ASP A 10 32.92 2.19 -14.70
C ASP A 10 33.75 0.90 -14.52
N GLN A 11 34.38 0.46 -15.62
CA GLN A 11 35.29 -0.70 -15.64
C GLN A 11 36.50 -0.58 -14.69
N HIS A 12 36.77 0.61 -14.16
CA HIS A 12 37.83 0.90 -13.20
C HIS A 12 37.28 1.16 -11.78
N GLN A 13 36.02 0.83 -11.51
CA GLN A 13 35.32 1.07 -10.24
C GLN A 13 35.21 2.55 -9.84
N ARG A 14 35.19 3.46 -10.81
CA ARG A 14 34.97 4.89 -10.56
C ARG A 14 33.50 5.26 -10.77
N PRO A 15 32.96 6.23 -10.02
CA PRO A 15 31.59 6.70 -10.20
C PRO A 15 31.33 7.15 -11.64
N ALA A 16 30.31 6.60 -12.28
CA ALA A 16 29.93 6.92 -13.65
C ALA A 16 28.39 6.97 -13.78
N MET A 17 27.92 7.90 -14.60
CA MET A 17 26.51 7.99 -14.98
C MET A 17 26.19 6.85 -15.95
N VAL A 18 25.07 6.15 -15.70
CA VAL A 18 24.62 5.03 -16.54
C VAL A 18 24.23 5.54 -17.92
N ASP A 19 24.75 4.94 -19.00
CA ASP A 19 24.23 5.20 -20.34
C ASP A 19 22.84 4.56 -20.50
N ILE A 20 21.83 5.41 -20.70
CA ILE A 20 20.43 5.01 -20.89
C ILE A 20 19.98 5.13 -22.34
N SER A 21 20.87 5.43 -23.29
CA SER A 21 20.52 5.72 -24.69
C SER A 21 19.73 4.60 -25.37
N HIS A 22 20.07 3.35 -25.04
CA HIS A 22 19.43 2.13 -25.55
C HIS A 22 18.04 1.82 -24.95
N LYS A 23 17.65 2.50 -23.86
CA LYS A 23 16.35 2.29 -23.21
C LYS A 23 15.26 3.07 -23.95
N THR A 24 14.04 2.55 -23.90
CA THR A 24 12.85 3.21 -24.45
C THR A 24 12.18 4.09 -23.40
N ASP A 25 11.51 5.13 -23.86
CA ASP A 25 10.69 5.98 -23.00
C ASP A 25 9.47 5.20 -22.49
N SER A 26 9.13 5.43 -21.24
CA SER A 26 7.95 4.87 -20.59
C SER A 26 7.45 5.84 -19.54
N GLN A 27 6.14 5.84 -19.24
CA GLN A 27 5.64 6.55 -18.07
C GLN A 27 6.26 5.99 -16.80
N ARG A 28 6.71 6.91 -15.93
CA ARG A 28 7.37 6.60 -14.67
C ARG A 28 6.81 7.47 -13.57
N VAL A 29 6.55 6.85 -12.43
CA VAL A 29 6.04 7.53 -11.24
C VAL A 29 6.88 7.10 -10.05
N ALA A 30 7.21 8.04 -9.18
CA ALA A 30 7.79 7.77 -7.86
C ALA A 30 7.01 8.53 -6.79
N LEU A 31 6.75 7.87 -5.67
CA LEU A 31 6.18 8.48 -4.47
C LEU A 31 7.18 8.32 -3.34
N ALA A 32 7.65 9.42 -2.78
CA ALA A 32 8.51 9.44 -1.59
C ALA A 32 7.79 10.08 -0.41
N GLU A 33 8.26 9.77 0.80
CA GLU A 33 7.71 10.24 2.06
C GLU A 33 8.81 10.67 3.01
N THR A 34 8.51 11.62 3.88
CA THR A 34 9.28 11.92 5.09
C THR A 34 8.33 12.30 6.23
N THR A 35 8.77 12.11 7.48
CA THR A 35 8.05 12.56 8.66
C THR A 35 8.82 13.65 9.39
N ILE A 36 8.09 14.59 10.00
CA ILE A 36 8.64 15.68 10.80
C ILE A 36 7.93 15.69 12.15
N GLN A 37 8.66 15.36 13.21
CA GLN A 37 8.17 15.51 14.58
C GLN A 37 8.41 16.94 15.03
N LEU A 38 7.33 17.60 15.47
CA LEU A 38 7.38 18.95 16.00
C LEU A 38 7.38 18.93 17.54
N PRO A 39 8.05 19.90 18.18
CA PRO A 39 7.95 20.14 19.61
C PRO A 39 6.60 20.75 19.99
N ASN A 40 6.18 20.54 21.25
CA ASN A 40 4.93 21.07 21.80
C ASN A 40 4.76 22.59 21.64
N ALA A 41 5.86 23.36 21.61
CA ALA A 41 5.84 24.81 21.41
C ALA A 41 5.21 25.24 20.06
N LEU A 42 5.10 24.34 19.08
CA LEU A 42 4.48 24.63 17.78
C LEU A 42 2.98 24.35 17.73
N ARG A 43 2.40 23.76 18.78
CA ARG A 43 0.98 23.36 18.82
C ARG A 43 0.02 24.52 18.55
N ASP A 44 0.26 25.66 19.19
CA ASP A 44 -0.62 26.83 19.11
C ASP A 44 -0.55 27.55 17.75
N TYR A 45 0.37 27.15 16.87
CA TYR A 45 0.54 27.74 15.54
C TYR A 45 -0.16 26.95 14.44
N ILE A 46 -0.70 25.77 14.75
CA ILE A 46 -1.48 24.96 13.81
C ILE A 46 -2.80 25.68 13.52
N GLN A 47 -3.07 25.92 12.23
CA GLN A 47 -4.28 26.56 11.75
C GLN A 47 -4.81 25.84 10.51
N GLY A 48 -5.83 25.00 10.70
CA GLY A 48 -6.36 24.16 9.63
C GLY A 48 -5.29 23.17 9.14
N ASP A 49 -5.04 23.17 7.83
CA ASP A 49 -4.07 22.28 7.19
C ASP A 49 -2.66 22.92 7.06
N ASP A 50 -2.32 23.95 7.85
CA ASP A 50 -1.00 24.61 7.84
C ASP A 50 -0.59 25.14 9.23
N PHE A 51 0.60 25.76 9.31
CA PHE A 51 1.11 26.52 10.43
C PHE A 51 1.28 27.99 10.00
N LEU A 52 0.73 28.91 10.79
CA LEU A 52 0.90 30.34 10.53
C LEU A 52 1.91 30.93 11.51
N LEU A 53 3.14 31.14 11.02
CA LEU A 53 4.20 31.80 11.76
C LEU A 53 4.38 33.24 11.27
N LYS A 54 5.21 34.03 11.98
CA LYS A 54 5.64 35.36 11.51
C LYS A 54 6.28 35.34 10.12
N LYS A 55 6.80 34.18 9.69
CA LYS A 55 7.38 33.95 8.36
C LYS A 55 6.34 33.62 7.28
N GLY A 56 5.05 33.50 7.63
CA GLY A 56 3.98 33.12 6.73
C GLY A 56 3.59 31.64 6.85
N ALA A 57 2.92 31.14 5.81
CA ALA A 57 2.43 29.78 5.69
C ALA A 57 3.59 28.78 5.52
N VAL A 58 3.75 27.87 6.46
CA VAL A 58 4.91 26.96 6.54
C VAL A 58 4.85 25.89 5.45
N LEU A 59 3.74 25.15 5.36
CA LEU A 59 3.59 24.02 4.45
C LEU A 59 3.52 24.49 3.00
N GLN A 60 2.82 25.58 2.70
CA GLN A 60 2.82 26.13 1.34
C GLN A 60 4.22 26.53 0.87
N THR A 61 5.01 27.17 1.74
CA THR A 61 6.41 27.51 1.44
C THR A 61 7.25 26.25 1.22
N ALA A 62 7.05 25.22 2.04
CA ALA A 62 7.73 23.94 1.91
C ALA A 62 7.39 23.21 0.60
N ILE A 63 6.12 23.25 0.16
CA ILE A 63 5.68 22.66 -1.11
C ILE A 63 6.36 23.35 -2.31
N LEU A 64 6.49 24.69 -2.27
CA LEU A 64 7.19 25.44 -3.31
C LEU A 64 8.68 25.05 -3.35
N ALA A 65 9.34 25.02 -2.19
CA ALA A 65 10.75 24.63 -2.09
C ALA A 65 10.98 23.19 -2.57
N GLY A 66 10.13 22.25 -2.16
CA GLY A 66 10.16 20.87 -2.63
C GLY A 66 9.96 20.75 -4.14
N THR A 67 9.00 21.50 -4.71
CA THR A 67 8.77 21.52 -6.16
C THR A 67 9.97 22.08 -6.93
N MET A 68 10.65 23.09 -6.38
CA MET A 68 11.90 23.60 -6.94
C MET A 68 13.03 22.56 -6.85
N ALA A 69 13.13 21.85 -5.74
CA ALA A 69 14.14 20.82 -5.53
C ALA A 69 13.98 19.65 -6.50
N VAL A 70 12.75 19.17 -6.73
CA VAL A 70 12.42 18.14 -7.73
C VAL A 70 13.05 18.48 -9.09
N LYS A 71 12.87 19.73 -9.54
CA LYS A 71 13.40 20.21 -10.83
C LYS A 71 14.92 20.40 -10.85
N LYS A 72 15.56 20.50 -9.69
CA LYS A 72 17.01 20.70 -9.53
C LYS A 72 17.74 19.45 -9.03
N THR A 73 17.09 18.29 -9.06
CA THR A 73 17.66 17.05 -8.51
C THR A 73 18.99 16.69 -9.17
N SER A 74 19.12 16.83 -10.50
CA SER A 74 20.38 16.56 -11.21
C SER A 74 21.51 17.52 -10.86
N ASP A 75 21.19 18.71 -10.35
CA ASP A 75 22.21 19.68 -9.92
C ASP A 75 22.78 19.31 -8.55
N LEU A 76 22.01 18.56 -7.75
CA LEU A 76 22.33 18.18 -6.37
C LEU A 76 22.88 16.75 -6.25
N ILE A 77 22.36 15.82 -7.06
CA ILE A 77 22.74 14.40 -7.03
C ILE A 77 23.66 14.09 -8.22
N PRO A 78 24.98 13.89 -8.02
CA PRO A 78 25.99 13.98 -9.08
C PRO A 78 25.84 13.06 -10.29
N LEU A 79 25.17 11.91 -10.14
CA LEU A 79 25.03 10.91 -11.21
C LEU A 79 23.60 10.76 -11.71
N CYS A 80 22.69 11.65 -11.31
CA CYS A 80 21.34 11.70 -11.84
C CYS A 80 21.33 12.32 -13.23
N HIS A 81 20.55 11.74 -14.14
CA HIS A 81 20.23 12.37 -15.41
C HIS A 81 19.31 13.57 -15.18
N SER A 82 19.40 14.59 -16.04
CA SER A 82 18.39 15.64 -16.08
C SER A 82 17.13 15.12 -16.76
N LEU A 83 15.98 15.22 -16.09
CA LEU A 83 14.72 14.61 -16.52
C LEU A 83 13.65 15.67 -16.81
N PRO A 84 12.83 15.51 -17.87
CA PRO A 84 11.68 16.37 -18.12
C PRO A 84 10.53 16.01 -17.16
N ILE A 85 10.39 16.77 -16.07
CA ILE A 85 9.33 16.53 -15.08
C ILE A 85 7.97 16.96 -15.64
N GLU A 86 7.04 16.02 -15.72
CA GLU A 86 5.68 16.25 -16.24
C GLU A 86 4.68 16.61 -15.14
N ALA A 87 4.83 16.01 -13.96
CA ALA A 87 4.00 16.33 -12.80
C ALA A 87 4.78 16.19 -11.49
N CYS A 88 4.45 17.06 -10.53
CA CYS A 88 4.93 17.03 -9.16
C CYS A 88 3.78 17.41 -8.23
N LYS A 89 3.44 16.54 -7.28
CA LYS A 89 2.36 16.77 -6.30
C LYS A 89 2.85 16.48 -4.90
N PHE A 90 2.45 17.32 -3.96
CA PHE A 90 2.69 17.08 -2.54
C PHE A 90 1.38 16.79 -1.82
N HIS A 91 1.42 15.81 -0.93
CA HIS A 91 0.33 15.52 0.00
C HIS A 91 0.84 15.66 1.42
N THR A 92 0.09 16.38 2.26
CA THR A 92 0.47 16.69 3.64
C THR A 92 -0.60 16.19 4.59
N HIS A 93 -0.19 15.57 5.68
CA HIS A 93 -1.06 15.22 6.79
C HIS A 93 -0.43 15.68 8.10
N ILE A 94 -1.20 16.42 8.90
CA ILE A 94 -0.80 16.86 10.24
C ILE A 94 -1.57 16.02 11.25
N ASP A 95 -0.82 15.37 12.13
CA ASP A 95 -1.34 14.74 13.34
C ASP A 95 -1.20 15.73 14.50
N ASP A 96 -2.26 16.49 14.77
CA ASP A 96 -2.26 17.54 15.80
C ASP A 96 -2.11 16.99 17.22
N VAL A 97 -2.47 15.72 17.44
CA VAL A 97 -2.38 15.07 18.74
C VAL A 97 -0.92 14.79 19.05
N HIS A 98 -0.23 14.13 18.11
CA HIS A 98 1.15 13.70 18.26
C HIS A 98 2.18 14.71 17.73
N LEU A 99 1.72 15.81 17.10
CA LEU A 99 2.52 16.85 16.46
C LEU A 99 3.49 16.30 15.41
N ILE A 100 2.98 15.42 14.55
CA ILE A 100 3.74 14.80 13.47
C ILE A 100 3.19 15.28 12.13
N ILE A 101 4.06 15.80 11.27
CA ILE A 101 3.75 16.04 9.86
C ILE A 101 4.22 14.82 9.06
N THR A 102 3.33 14.26 8.24
CA THR A 102 3.68 13.32 7.17
C THR A 102 3.61 14.06 5.85
N LEU A 103 4.72 14.08 5.11
CA LEU A 103 4.84 14.75 3.82
C LEU A 103 5.18 13.74 2.73
N GLN A 104 4.42 13.74 1.66
CA GLN A 104 4.64 12.89 0.50
C GLN A 104 4.86 13.72 -0.77
N CYS A 105 5.75 13.26 -1.65
CA CYS A 105 6.00 13.86 -2.97
C CYS A 105 5.82 12.79 -4.05
N GLU A 106 4.86 13.00 -4.94
CA GLU A 106 4.65 12.20 -6.16
C GLU A 106 5.23 12.94 -7.36
N VAL A 107 6.13 12.30 -8.11
CA VAL A 107 6.75 12.83 -9.32
C VAL A 107 6.44 11.92 -10.50
N LYS A 108 6.12 12.50 -11.66
CA LYS A 108 5.86 11.78 -12.92
C LYS A 108 6.69 12.32 -14.06
N THR A 109 7.12 11.42 -14.94
CA THR A 109 7.77 11.73 -16.21
C THR A 109 7.50 10.62 -17.23
N THR A 110 7.67 10.91 -18.51
CA THR A 110 7.79 9.92 -19.57
C THR A 110 9.23 9.94 -20.07
N TYR A 111 10.05 8.98 -19.64
CA TYR A 111 11.48 8.96 -19.98
C TYR A 111 12.16 7.59 -19.83
N LYS A 112 13.47 7.53 -20.08
CA LYS A 112 14.31 6.32 -20.08
C LYS A 112 14.74 5.82 -18.70
N THR A 113 14.62 6.64 -17.66
CA THR A 113 15.03 6.32 -16.28
C THR A 113 14.02 6.86 -15.26
N GLY A 114 13.99 6.23 -14.08
CA GLY A 114 13.07 6.53 -12.98
C GLY A 114 13.25 7.92 -12.37
N VAL A 115 12.24 8.32 -11.59
CA VAL A 115 12.18 9.61 -10.87
C VAL A 115 12.25 9.46 -9.35
N GLU A 116 12.86 8.37 -8.87
CA GLU A 116 12.97 8.08 -7.43
C GLU A 116 13.72 9.20 -6.68
N MET A 117 14.81 9.68 -7.27
CA MET A 117 15.66 10.71 -6.67
C MET A 117 14.97 12.06 -6.63
N GLU A 118 14.16 12.38 -7.65
CA GLU A 118 13.38 13.60 -7.71
C GLU A 118 12.35 13.65 -6.59
N ALA A 119 11.60 12.57 -6.39
CA ALA A 119 10.64 12.46 -5.30
C ALA A 119 11.32 12.58 -3.92
N LEU A 120 12.44 11.87 -3.72
CA LEU A 120 13.22 11.91 -2.47
C LEU A 120 13.81 13.29 -2.20
N CYS A 121 14.36 13.95 -3.22
CA CYS A 121 14.89 15.31 -3.10
C CYS A 121 13.79 16.31 -2.76
N GLY A 122 12.62 16.16 -3.40
CA GLY A 122 11.42 16.96 -3.14
C GLY A 122 10.98 16.93 -1.67
N VAL A 123 10.74 15.74 -1.11
CA VAL A 123 10.36 15.62 0.32
C VAL A 123 11.45 16.09 1.27
N SER A 124 12.73 15.86 0.93
CA SER A 124 13.85 16.24 1.79
C SER A 124 13.96 17.76 1.92
N VAL A 125 13.93 18.49 0.80
CA VAL A 125 14.05 19.96 0.82
C VAL A 125 12.80 20.60 1.41
N ALA A 126 11.62 20.04 1.16
CA ALA A 126 10.40 20.51 1.81
C ALA A 126 10.46 20.34 3.34
N ALA A 127 10.94 19.19 3.85
CA ALA A 127 11.15 19.00 5.29
C ALA A 127 12.19 19.96 5.88
N LEU A 128 13.31 20.20 5.19
CA LEU A 128 14.30 21.20 5.58
C LEU A 128 13.71 22.62 5.60
N THR A 129 12.78 22.91 4.70
CA THR A 129 12.08 24.19 4.65
C THR A 129 11.12 24.34 5.83
N ILE A 130 10.38 23.29 6.19
CA ILE A 130 9.57 23.27 7.42
C ILE A 130 10.46 23.55 8.65
N TYR A 131 11.61 22.88 8.73
CA TYR A 131 12.59 23.12 9.78
C TYR A 131 13.03 24.60 9.80
N ASP A 132 13.42 25.17 8.66
CA ASP A 132 13.86 26.57 8.57
C ASP A 132 12.79 27.56 9.05
N MET A 133 11.55 27.31 8.65
CA MET A 133 10.39 28.14 8.96
C MET A 133 10.06 28.08 10.45
N CYS A 134 10.19 26.92 11.08
CA CYS A 134 9.79 26.68 12.47
C CYS A 134 10.91 26.85 13.51
N LYS A 135 12.20 26.76 13.13
CA LYS A 135 13.34 26.72 14.07
C LYS A 135 13.45 27.91 15.02
N SER A 136 12.85 29.06 14.67
CA SER A 136 12.82 30.24 15.54
C SER A 136 11.87 30.11 16.72
N VAL A 137 10.86 29.22 16.62
CA VAL A 137 9.96 28.89 17.74
C VAL A 137 10.62 27.83 18.62
N SER A 138 11.13 26.76 18.02
CA SER A 138 11.96 25.76 18.70
C SER A 138 12.83 25.01 17.68
N PRO A 139 14.12 24.73 18.02
CA PRO A 139 15.02 23.96 17.17
C PRO A 139 14.84 22.44 17.30
N ASP A 140 14.05 21.95 18.26
CA ASP A 140 13.88 20.53 18.60
C ASP A 140 12.96 19.78 17.62
N ILE A 141 13.09 20.10 16.34
CA ILE A 141 12.35 19.48 15.24
C ILE A 141 13.15 18.29 14.72
N ILE A 142 12.51 17.13 14.56
CA ILE A 142 13.17 15.93 14.08
C ILE A 142 12.61 15.57 12.71
N ILE A 143 13.45 15.58 11.68
CA ILE A 143 13.15 15.03 10.36
C ILE A 143 13.58 13.56 10.36
N SER A 144 12.70 12.65 9.96
CA SER A 144 13.01 11.22 9.94
C SER A 144 12.26 10.48 8.83
N GLN A 145 12.61 9.21 8.64
CA GLN A 145 11.90 8.27 7.77
C GLN A 145 11.77 8.75 6.31
N THR A 146 12.76 9.50 5.80
CA THR A 146 12.81 9.86 4.38
C THR A 146 13.04 8.60 3.54
N ARG A 147 12.03 8.19 2.76
CA ARG A 147 12.05 6.91 2.04
C ARG A 147 11.15 6.94 0.82
N LEU A 148 11.45 6.07 -0.13
CA LEU A 148 10.59 5.82 -1.29
C LEU A 148 9.46 4.86 -0.86
N LEU A 149 8.23 5.15 -1.27
CA LEU A 149 7.05 4.32 -1.01
C LEU A 149 6.67 3.47 -2.22
N LYS A 150 6.62 4.08 -3.39
CA LYS A 150 6.16 3.47 -4.65
C LYS A 150 7.04 3.90 -5.80
N LYS A 151 7.30 2.98 -6.72
CA LYS A 151 7.74 3.32 -8.06
C LYS A 151 7.04 2.50 -9.12
N THR A 152 6.68 3.15 -10.22
CA THR A 152 6.10 2.50 -11.40
C THR A 152 6.85 2.91 -12.66
N GLY A 153 6.80 2.06 -13.68
CA GLY A 153 7.45 2.30 -14.97
C GLY A 153 8.88 1.77 -15.09
N GLY A 154 9.19 1.14 -16.23
CA GLY A 154 10.45 0.42 -16.48
C GLY A 154 10.36 -1.08 -16.13
N GLN A 155 11.50 -1.71 -15.81
CA GLN A 155 11.57 -3.16 -15.53
C GLN A 155 10.91 -3.59 -14.21
N SER A 156 10.48 -2.64 -13.36
CA SER A 156 9.90 -2.94 -12.05
C SER A 156 8.75 -1.98 -11.70
N ASN A 157 7.54 -2.51 -11.55
CA ASN A 157 6.44 -1.88 -10.81
C ASN A 157 6.53 -2.41 -9.37
N ARG A 158 6.85 -1.57 -8.39
CA ARG A 158 7.07 -2.07 -7.02
C ARG A 158 6.79 -1.03 -5.94
N TRP A 159 6.12 -1.48 -4.89
CA TRP A 159 6.15 -0.82 -3.60
C TRP A 159 7.47 -1.15 -2.91
N VAL A 160 8.10 -0.18 -2.26
CA VAL A 160 9.43 -0.40 -1.66
C VAL A 160 9.33 -1.32 -0.44
N GLU A 161 8.21 -1.26 0.28
CA GLU A 161 7.84 -2.29 1.24
C GLU A 161 7.15 -3.45 0.51
N PRO A 162 7.59 -4.70 0.73
CA PRO A 162 6.99 -5.85 0.06
C PRO A 162 5.52 -5.98 0.44
N ILE A 163 4.69 -6.25 -0.56
CA ILE A 163 3.26 -6.53 -0.39
C ILE A 163 3.05 -8.01 -0.73
N TYR A 164 2.55 -8.77 0.23
CA TYR A 164 2.12 -10.15 0.00
C TYR A 164 0.60 -10.20 -0.14
N GLY A 165 0.10 -11.02 -1.06
CA GLY A 165 -1.32 -11.28 -1.24
C GLY A 165 -1.77 -12.43 -0.37
N LEU A 166 -2.95 -12.33 0.23
CA LEU A 166 -3.63 -13.43 0.90
C LEU A 166 -5.04 -13.59 0.33
N VAL A 167 -5.30 -14.72 -0.29
CA VAL A 167 -6.65 -15.13 -0.68
C VAL A 167 -7.22 -15.99 0.46
N LEU A 168 -8.26 -15.48 1.12
CA LEU A 168 -8.95 -16.20 2.18
C LEU A 168 -9.88 -17.23 1.54
N THR A 169 -9.47 -18.50 1.59
CA THR A 169 -10.18 -19.62 0.97
C THR A 169 -11.05 -20.41 1.96
N GLY A 170 -11.25 -19.88 3.17
CA GLY A 170 -12.09 -20.49 4.19
C GLY A 170 -13.58 -20.22 3.98
N GLY A 171 -14.39 -21.29 4.04
CA GLY A 171 -15.85 -21.19 4.11
C GLY A 171 -16.56 -22.31 3.35
N LYS A 172 -17.16 -23.26 4.08
CA LYS A 172 -18.19 -24.11 3.48
C LYS A 172 -19.44 -23.25 3.29
N SER A 173 -19.89 -23.08 2.05
CA SER A 173 -21.23 -22.55 1.85
C SER A 173 -22.22 -23.61 2.34
N GLN A 174 -22.79 -23.39 3.52
CA GLN A 174 -23.85 -24.25 4.09
C GLN A 174 -25.05 -24.40 3.12
N ARG A 175 -25.16 -23.51 2.12
CA ARG A 175 -26.23 -23.48 1.12
C ARG A 175 -25.84 -24.08 -0.24
N MET A 176 -24.54 -24.16 -0.59
CA MET A 176 -24.06 -24.66 -1.90
C MET A 176 -23.47 -26.08 -1.85
N GLY A 177 -23.19 -26.63 -0.66
CA GLY A 177 -22.63 -27.99 -0.51
C GLY A 177 -21.19 -28.17 -1.02
N GLN A 178 -20.60 -27.18 -1.68
CA GLN A 178 -19.22 -27.14 -2.18
C GLN A 178 -18.45 -25.95 -1.61
N ASP A 179 -17.12 -26.05 -1.61
CA ASP A 179 -16.22 -24.98 -1.17
C ASP A 179 -16.23 -23.83 -2.18
N LYS A 180 -16.50 -22.59 -1.72
CA LYS A 180 -16.61 -21.41 -2.59
C LYS A 180 -15.33 -21.17 -3.39
N ALA A 181 -14.17 -21.56 -2.86
CA ALA A 181 -12.87 -21.41 -3.52
C ALA A 181 -12.78 -22.20 -4.84
N LEU A 182 -13.51 -23.32 -4.95
CA LEU A 182 -13.52 -24.22 -6.11
C LEU A 182 -14.62 -23.88 -7.13
N ILE A 183 -15.52 -22.95 -6.81
CA ILE A 183 -16.56 -22.52 -7.76
C ILE A 183 -15.86 -21.86 -8.95
N ASN A 184 -16.18 -22.33 -10.16
CA ASN A 184 -15.60 -21.79 -11.38
C ASN A 184 -16.22 -20.43 -11.72
N TYR A 185 -15.38 -19.40 -11.78
CA TYR A 185 -15.70 -18.09 -12.33
C TYR A 185 -14.71 -17.80 -13.46
N HIS A 186 -15.20 -17.28 -14.58
CA HIS A 186 -14.36 -16.99 -15.75
C HIS A 186 -13.52 -18.20 -16.23
N GLY A 187 -14.07 -19.42 -16.10
CA GLY A 187 -13.41 -20.65 -16.53
C GLY A 187 -12.29 -21.16 -15.60
N LEU A 188 -12.11 -20.57 -14.42
CA LEU A 188 -11.13 -20.99 -13.41
C LEU A 188 -11.78 -21.05 -12.02
N PRO A 189 -11.29 -21.89 -11.10
CA PRO A 189 -11.69 -21.81 -9.69
C PRO A 189 -11.47 -20.40 -9.14
N HIS A 190 -12.43 -19.89 -8.37
CA HIS A 190 -12.42 -18.51 -7.92
C HIS A 190 -11.14 -18.14 -7.16
N ALA A 191 -10.65 -19.02 -6.29
CA ALA A 191 -9.41 -18.79 -5.55
C ALA A 191 -8.19 -18.64 -6.48
N GLN A 192 -8.17 -19.39 -7.59
CA GLN A 192 -7.11 -19.27 -8.59
C GLN A 192 -7.24 -17.98 -9.39
N PHE A 193 -8.46 -17.53 -9.69
CA PHE A 193 -8.71 -16.22 -10.30
C PHE A 193 -8.20 -15.09 -9.39
N LEU A 194 -8.59 -15.09 -8.11
CA LEU A 194 -8.13 -14.08 -7.14
C LEU A 194 -6.62 -14.12 -6.95
N HIS A 195 -6.01 -15.31 -6.91
CA HIS A 195 -4.56 -15.44 -6.86
C HIS A 195 -3.90 -14.73 -8.06
N LYS A 196 -4.37 -15.00 -9.28
CA LYS A 196 -3.88 -14.34 -10.50
C LYS A 196 -4.12 -12.84 -10.51
N LEU A 197 -5.25 -12.39 -9.97
CA LEU A 197 -5.59 -10.97 -9.84
C LEU A 197 -4.59 -10.21 -8.97
N LEU A 198 -4.08 -10.84 -7.90
CA LEU A 198 -3.14 -10.20 -6.97
C LEU A 198 -1.68 -10.24 -7.42
N MET A 199 -1.29 -11.21 -8.26
CA MET A 199 0.11 -11.40 -8.70
C MET A 199 0.79 -10.13 -9.27
N PRO A 200 0.13 -9.26 -10.05
CA PRO A 200 0.76 -8.04 -10.56
C PRO A 200 1.09 -6.99 -9.49
N TYR A 201 0.47 -7.10 -8.31
CA TYR A 201 0.56 -6.10 -7.24
C TYR A 201 1.33 -6.58 -6.01
N CYS A 202 1.62 -7.88 -5.92
CA CYS A 202 2.24 -8.51 -4.77
C CYS A 202 3.54 -9.23 -5.15
N ASP A 203 4.54 -9.18 -4.27
CA ASP A 203 5.80 -9.92 -4.42
C ASP A 203 5.57 -11.44 -4.31
N GLN A 204 4.59 -11.86 -3.49
CA GLN A 204 4.13 -13.25 -3.34
C GLN A 204 2.63 -13.26 -3.05
N VAL A 205 1.93 -14.33 -3.44
CA VAL A 205 0.50 -14.50 -3.15
C VAL A 205 0.28 -15.88 -2.54
N PHE A 206 -0.50 -15.93 -1.47
CA PHE A 206 -0.81 -17.15 -0.72
C PHE A 206 -2.31 -17.38 -0.67
N LEU A 207 -2.73 -18.64 -0.60
CA LEU A 207 -4.04 -19.04 -0.11
C LEU A 207 -3.97 -19.25 1.42
N SER A 208 -5.03 -18.91 2.16
CA SER A 208 -5.21 -19.37 3.55
C SER A 208 -6.11 -20.59 3.57
N ALA A 209 -5.62 -21.69 4.12
CA ALA A 209 -6.32 -22.97 4.12
C ALA A 209 -5.96 -23.84 5.33
N ARG A 210 -6.79 -24.83 5.63
CA ARG A 210 -6.47 -25.88 6.62
C ARG A 210 -5.49 -26.88 6.01
N LEU A 211 -4.78 -27.61 6.88
CA LEU A 211 -3.85 -28.65 6.45
C LEU A 211 -4.58 -29.68 5.56
N GLY A 212 -4.04 -29.92 4.36
CA GLY A 212 -4.61 -30.86 3.39
C GLY A 212 -5.92 -30.42 2.72
N GLN A 213 -6.43 -29.21 2.96
CA GLN A 213 -7.73 -28.77 2.42
C GLN A 213 -7.81 -28.84 0.90
N TRP A 214 -6.71 -28.60 0.20
CA TRP A 214 -6.64 -28.57 -1.26
C TRP A 214 -6.05 -29.82 -1.89
N GLN A 215 -5.72 -30.85 -1.09
CA GLN A 215 -5.10 -32.07 -1.60
C GLN A 215 -6.00 -32.74 -2.65
N GLY A 216 -5.43 -33.05 -3.82
CA GLY A 216 -6.15 -33.61 -4.96
C GLY A 216 -6.96 -32.60 -5.79
N THR A 217 -6.82 -31.29 -5.52
CA THR A 217 -7.49 -30.23 -6.28
C THR A 217 -6.47 -29.40 -7.08
N VAL A 218 -6.94 -28.63 -8.06
CA VAL A 218 -6.06 -27.73 -8.82
C VAL A 218 -5.43 -26.61 -7.97
N LEU A 219 -5.97 -26.36 -6.77
CA LEU A 219 -5.43 -25.38 -5.82
C LEU A 219 -4.23 -25.93 -5.03
N GLU A 220 -3.98 -27.24 -5.02
CA GLU A 220 -2.86 -27.87 -4.29
C GLU A 220 -1.49 -27.30 -4.68
N THR A 221 -1.37 -26.85 -5.93
CA THR A 221 -0.12 -26.33 -6.49
C THR A 221 0.15 -24.86 -6.12
N LEU A 222 -0.83 -24.16 -5.57
CA LEU A 222 -0.70 -22.74 -5.22
C LEU A 222 -0.06 -22.58 -3.83
N PRO A 223 0.81 -21.57 -3.64
CA PRO A 223 1.40 -21.30 -2.33
C PRO A 223 0.30 -21.11 -1.28
N THR A 224 0.41 -21.83 -0.16
CA THR A 224 -0.63 -21.87 0.87
C THR A 224 -0.02 -21.65 2.24
N LEU A 225 -0.64 -20.77 3.03
CA LEU A 225 -0.41 -20.66 4.46
C LEU A 225 -1.42 -21.52 5.20
N VAL A 226 -0.91 -22.44 6.01
CA VAL A 226 -1.73 -23.37 6.78
C VAL A 226 -2.22 -22.67 8.05
N ASP A 227 -3.54 -22.52 8.18
CA ASP A 227 -4.17 -21.97 9.37
C ASP A 227 -3.95 -22.90 10.58
N GLY A 228 -3.86 -22.33 11.79
CA GLY A 228 -3.75 -23.12 13.03
C GLY A 228 -4.91 -24.09 13.26
N GLU A 229 -4.67 -25.15 14.05
CA GLU A 229 -5.61 -26.26 14.29
C GLU A 229 -6.98 -25.79 14.84
N ASP A 230 -7.00 -24.72 15.63
CA ASP A 230 -8.22 -24.05 16.13
C ASP A 230 -8.72 -22.96 15.15
N SER A 231 -8.78 -23.23 13.84
CA SER A 231 -9.15 -22.22 12.83
C SER A 231 -10.57 -21.68 13.04
N VAL A 232 -10.66 -20.45 13.55
CA VAL A 232 -11.88 -19.66 13.66
C VAL A 232 -11.96 -18.67 12.49
N GLY A 233 -12.68 -19.07 11.44
CA GLY A 233 -13.06 -18.21 10.33
C GLY A 233 -11.90 -17.45 9.66
N PRO A 234 -12.18 -16.31 9.00
CA PRO A 234 -11.15 -15.53 8.29
C PRO A 234 -10.09 -14.95 9.23
N PHE A 235 -10.40 -14.78 10.52
CA PHE A 235 -9.43 -14.30 11.52
C PHE A 235 -8.16 -15.15 11.56
N SER A 236 -8.29 -16.47 11.46
CA SER A 236 -7.14 -17.37 11.59
C SER A 236 -6.19 -17.26 10.40
N GLY A 237 -6.72 -17.14 9.19
CA GLY A 237 -5.93 -16.89 7.98
C GLY A 237 -5.16 -15.58 8.05
N ILE A 238 -5.84 -14.50 8.43
CA ILE A 238 -5.21 -13.17 8.56
C ILE A 238 -4.12 -13.18 9.64
N LEU A 239 -4.40 -13.76 10.81
CA LEU A 239 -3.43 -13.84 11.89
C LEU A 239 -2.21 -14.69 11.48
N THR A 240 -2.42 -15.84 10.85
CA THR A 240 -1.35 -16.73 10.37
C THR A 240 -0.43 -15.99 9.40
N ALA A 241 -0.99 -15.22 8.47
CA ALA A 241 -0.24 -14.39 7.54
C ALA A 241 0.61 -13.32 8.26
N LEU A 242 0.00 -12.59 9.19
CA LEU A 242 0.67 -11.57 9.99
C LEU A 242 1.77 -12.13 10.91
N GLU A 243 1.63 -13.37 11.39
CA GLU A 243 2.63 -14.05 12.22
C GLU A 243 3.77 -14.63 11.39
N THR A 244 3.45 -15.24 10.24
CA THR A 244 4.43 -15.88 9.36
C THR A 244 5.36 -14.86 8.70
N TYR A 245 4.81 -13.76 8.19
CA TYR A 245 5.59 -12.68 7.59
C TYR A 245 5.27 -11.34 8.28
N PRO A 246 5.94 -11.03 9.40
CA PRO A 246 5.54 -9.93 10.27
C PRO A 246 6.00 -8.53 9.82
N LYS A 247 6.81 -8.45 8.76
CA LYS A 247 7.40 -7.21 8.26
C LYS A 247 6.86 -6.76 6.90
N VAL A 248 5.93 -7.52 6.31
CA VAL A 248 5.35 -7.23 5.00
C VAL A 248 3.97 -6.61 5.15
N LYS A 249 3.53 -5.86 4.13
CA LYS A 249 2.12 -5.48 4.00
C LYS A 249 1.34 -6.66 3.42
N TRP A 250 0.08 -6.78 3.80
CA TRP A 250 -0.80 -7.85 3.35
C TRP A 250 -1.98 -7.27 2.59
N LEU A 251 -2.09 -7.60 1.31
CA LEU A 251 -3.27 -7.35 0.49
C LEU A 251 -4.20 -8.57 0.60
N ILE A 252 -5.32 -8.41 1.30
CA ILE A 252 -6.20 -9.51 1.70
C ILE A 252 -7.50 -9.43 0.91
N LEU A 253 -7.85 -10.51 0.21
CA LEU A 253 -9.13 -10.70 -0.49
C LEU A 253 -9.76 -12.03 -0.08
N ALA A 254 -11.07 -12.05 0.14
CA ALA A 254 -11.82 -13.29 0.36
C ALA A 254 -12.56 -13.76 -0.89
N CYS A 255 -12.80 -15.07 -0.96
CA CYS A 255 -13.47 -15.74 -2.08
C CYS A 255 -14.98 -15.44 -2.20
N ASP A 256 -15.56 -14.63 -1.33
CA ASP A 256 -16.94 -14.14 -1.41
C ASP A 256 -17.11 -12.88 -2.27
N LEU A 257 -15.99 -12.22 -2.61
CA LEU A 257 -15.93 -11.00 -3.42
C LEU A 257 -15.82 -11.33 -4.92
N VAL A 258 -16.89 -11.89 -5.47
CA VAL A 258 -16.90 -12.41 -6.85
C VAL A 258 -16.70 -11.36 -7.95
N HIS A 259 -16.94 -10.08 -7.63
CA HIS A 259 -16.81 -8.95 -8.54
C HIS A 259 -15.45 -8.24 -8.41
N ALA A 260 -14.51 -8.82 -7.66
CA ALA A 260 -13.17 -8.26 -7.52
C ALA A 260 -12.45 -8.19 -8.88
N GLN A 261 -11.91 -7.01 -9.20
CA GLN A 261 -11.20 -6.71 -10.45
C GLN A 261 -9.97 -5.85 -10.16
N ALA A 262 -9.10 -5.67 -11.17
CA ALA A 262 -7.87 -4.89 -11.06
C ALA A 262 -8.10 -3.47 -10.53
N SER A 263 -9.17 -2.80 -10.98
CA SER A 263 -9.56 -1.46 -10.55
C SER A 263 -9.85 -1.34 -9.05
N LEU A 264 -10.33 -2.42 -8.42
CA LEU A 264 -10.56 -2.50 -6.98
C LEU A 264 -9.22 -2.49 -6.23
N ILE A 265 -8.28 -3.32 -6.69
CA ILE A 265 -6.93 -3.42 -6.10
C ILE A 265 -6.17 -2.11 -6.26
N GLU A 266 -6.21 -1.55 -7.46
CA GLU A 266 -5.54 -0.28 -7.78
C GLU A 266 -6.05 0.85 -6.91
N ARG A 267 -7.38 0.98 -6.75
CA ARG A 267 -7.96 2.00 -5.86
C ARG A 267 -7.52 1.83 -4.42
N LEU A 268 -7.51 0.60 -3.92
CA LEU A 268 -7.09 0.31 -2.55
C LEU A 268 -5.63 0.69 -2.32
N LEU A 269 -4.75 0.35 -3.26
CA LEU A 269 -3.33 0.67 -3.20
C LEU A 269 -3.05 2.17 -3.40
N ASP A 270 -3.84 2.85 -4.23
CA ASP A 270 -3.67 4.28 -4.53
C ASP A 270 -4.13 5.19 -3.38
N GLN A 271 -5.22 4.82 -2.70
CA GLN A 271 -5.78 5.61 -1.60
C GLN A 271 -5.25 5.22 -0.22
N ALA A 272 -4.49 4.13 -0.09
CA ALA A 272 -3.92 3.73 1.19
C ALA A 272 -2.88 4.77 1.68
N HIS A 273 -3.16 5.36 2.84
CA HIS A 273 -2.20 6.26 3.49
C HIS A 273 -1.02 5.45 4.02
N SER A 274 0.18 6.01 3.95
CA SER A 274 1.39 5.40 4.49
C SER A 274 1.36 5.19 6.01
N SER A 275 0.65 6.07 6.73
CA SER A 275 0.49 6.02 8.18
C SER A 275 -0.59 5.02 8.62
N ALA A 276 -1.49 4.62 7.72
CA ALA A 276 -2.63 3.77 8.04
C ALA A 276 -2.19 2.41 8.63
N ILE A 277 -2.93 1.94 9.63
CA ILE A 277 -2.69 0.62 10.23
C ILE A 277 -3.27 -0.49 9.35
N ALA A 278 -4.43 -0.24 8.77
CA ALA A 278 -5.00 -0.96 7.63
C ALA A 278 -5.87 0.01 6.83
N THR A 279 -6.04 -0.25 5.54
CA THR A 279 -6.97 0.45 4.65
C THR A 279 -7.98 -0.57 4.14
N CYS A 280 -9.27 -0.29 4.30
CA CYS A 280 -10.36 -1.16 3.85
C CYS A 280 -11.42 -0.32 3.14
N PHE A 281 -12.20 -0.95 2.28
CA PHE A 281 -13.37 -0.27 1.71
C PHE A 281 -14.45 -0.09 2.77
N ARG A 282 -15.20 1.00 2.67
CA ARG A 282 -16.44 1.18 3.41
C ARG A 282 -17.51 0.28 2.81
N ASN A 283 -18.08 -0.61 3.61
CA ASN A 283 -19.23 -1.41 3.22
C ASN A 283 -20.43 -0.47 2.96
N PRO A 284 -21.04 -0.48 1.77
CA PRO A 284 -22.11 0.45 1.42
C PRO A 284 -23.40 0.29 2.23
N GLU A 285 -23.66 -0.91 2.77
CA GLU A 285 -24.89 -1.23 3.49
C GLU A 285 -24.81 -0.83 4.97
N TYR A 286 -23.68 -1.12 5.62
CA TYR A 286 -23.53 -0.95 7.07
C TYR A 286 -22.54 0.17 7.46
N GLY A 287 -21.77 0.70 6.51
CA GLY A 287 -20.76 1.73 6.77
C GLY A 287 -19.49 1.25 7.48
N PHE A 288 -19.41 -0.05 7.82
CA PHE A 288 -18.27 -0.68 8.47
C PHE A 288 -17.15 -1.04 7.48
N PRO A 289 -15.92 -1.31 7.95
CA PRO A 289 -14.84 -1.81 7.08
C PRO A 289 -15.20 -3.15 6.44
N GLU A 290 -14.99 -3.28 5.13
CA GLU A 290 -14.91 -4.57 4.45
C GLU A 290 -13.54 -5.20 4.73
N ALA A 291 -13.40 -5.77 5.92
CA ALA A 291 -12.14 -6.29 6.44
C ALA A 291 -11.64 -7.54 5.70
N LEU A 292 -12.42 -8.11 4.78
CA LEU A 292 -11.99 -9.20 3.91
C LEU A 292 -11.55 -8.70 2.52
N CYS A 293 -11.51 -7.37 2.33
CA CYS A 293 -10.95 -6.69 1.18
C CYS A 293 -10.13 -5.46 1.64
N GLY A 294 -8.86 -5.65 1.98
CA GLY A 294 -8.07 -4.56 2.53
C GLY A 294 -6.56 -4.73 2.45
N LEU A 295 -5.85 -3.61 2.63
CA LEU A 295 -4.40 -3.54 2.74
C LEU A 295 -4.02 -3.37 4.21
N TYR A 296 -3.32 -4.35 4.75
CA TYR A 296 -2.97 -4.46 6.16
C TYR A 296 -1.47 -4.20 6.33
N THR A 297 -1.09 -3.32 7.25
CA THR A 297 0.32 -3.05 7.52
C THR A 297 0.82 -3.89 8.71
N PRO A 298 2.14 -4.08 8.87
CA PRO A 298 2.72 -4.73 10.06
C PRO A 298 2.20 -4.19 11.41
N LYS A 299 1.78 -2.92 11.45
CA LYS A 299 1.28 -2.24 12.65
C LYS A 299 -0.01 -2.85 13.19
N ILE A 300 -0.80 -3.57 12.38
CA ILE A 300 -2.07 -4.16 12.83
C ILE A 300 -1.88 -5.47 13.61
N ARG A 301 -0.73 -6.13 13.46
CA ARG A 301 -0.44 -7.43 14.09
C ARG A 301 -0.68 -7.45 15.61
N PRO A 302 -0.22 -6.48 16.41
CA PRO A 302 -0.49 -6.47 17.86
C PRO A 302 -1.99 -6.41 18.20
N PHE A 303 -2.83 -5.82 17.32
CA PHE A 303 -4.28 -5.80 17.52
C PHE A 303 -4.88 -7.19 17.32
N PHE A 304 -4.46 -7.93 16.29
CA PHE A 304 -4.88 -9.32 16.08
C PHE A 304 -4.41 -10.24 17.22
N GLN A 305 -3.19 -10.05 17.73
CA GLN A 305 -2.68 -10.80 18.88
C GLN A 305 -3.49 -10.55 20.15
N ARG A 306 -3.79 -9.28 20.47
CA ARG A 306 -4.67 -8.94 21.61
C ARG A 306 -6.08 -9.49 21.41
N ALA A 307 -6.61 -9.42 20.19
CA ALA A 307 -7.93 -9.93 19.86
C ALA A 307 -8.03 -11.45 20.05
N LYS A 308 -6.97 -12.21 19.71
CA LYS A 308 -6.88 -13.66 20.00
C LYS A 308 -7.06 -13.95 21.49
N VAL A 309 -6.30 -13.24 22.34
CA VAL A 309 -6.35 -13.40 23.81
C VAL A 309 -7.74 -13.03 24.35
N ALA A 310 -8.32 -11.95 23.82
CA ALA A 310 -9.66 -11.48 24.18
C ALA A 310 -10.81 -12.28 23.54
N LYS A 311 -10.51 -13.32 22.75
CA LYS A 311 -11.49 -14.13 21.98
C LYS A 311 -12.37 -13.30 21.03
N ILE A 312 -11.83 -12.21 20.51
CA ILE A 312 -12.47 -11.37 19.48
C ILE A 312 -11.99 -11.87 18.11
N HIS A 313 -12.82 -12.65 17.43
CA HIS A 313 -12.46 -13.25 16.13
C HIS A 313 -13.07 -12.54 14.91
N CYS A 314 -13.63 -11.34 15.07
CA CYS A 314 -14.26 -10.59 13.99
C CYS A 314 -13.26 -9.57 13.41
N PRO A 315 -12.75 -9.76 12.17
CA PRO A 315 -11.79 -8.83 11.57
C PRO A 315 -12.30 -7.39 11.49
N VAL A 316 -13.60 -7.19 11.21
CA VAL A 316 -14.25 -5.87 11.18
C VAL A 316 -14.05 -5.13 12.51
N LYS A 317 -14.35 -5.78 13.63
CA LYS A 317 -14.16 -5.19 14.98
C LYS A 317 -12.69 -4.84 15.25
N ILE A 318 -11.77 -5.70 14.83
CA ILE A 318 -10.32 -5.49 15.06
C ILE A 318 -9.83 -4.28 14.26
N VAL A 319 -10.23 -4.14 12.99
CA VAL A 319 -9.87 -3.00 12.14
C VAL A 319 -10.45 -1.70 12.71
N GLN A 320 -11.70 -1.71 13.19
CA GLN A 320 -12.31 -0.55 13.84
C GLN A 320 -11.55 -0.15 15.12
N MET A 321 -11.25 -1.11 15.99
CA MET A 321 -10.46 -0.88 17.21
C MET A 321 -9.04 -0.37 16.93
N ALA A 322 -8.48 -0.74 15.77
CA ALA A 322 -7.16 -0.30 15.34
C ALA A 322 -7.18 1.07 14.64
N GLY A 323 -8.34 1.69 14.42
CA GLY A 323 -8.44 2.94 13.67
C GLY A 323 -8.05 2.79 12.20
N GLY A 324 -8.47 1.69 11.56
CA GLY A 324 -8.25 1.47 10.13
C GLY A 324 -8.85 2.58 9.26
N GLN A 325 -8.12 2.97 8.21
CA GLN A 325 -8.58 3.91 7.21
C GLN A 325 -9.72 3.29 6.39
N LEU A 326 -10.77 4.08 6.15
CA LEU A 326 -11.89 3.71 5.28
C LEU A 326 -11.90 4.55 4.02
N ILE A 327 -11.99 3.89 2.88
CA ILE A 327 -12.10 4.50 1.55
C ILE A 327 -13.36 4.03 0.84
N ASP A 328 -13.86 4.80 -0.13
CA ASP A 328 -15.06 4.44 -0.87
C ASP A 328 -14.75 3.47 -2.02
N PRO A 329 -15.56 2.41 -2.22
CA PRO A 329 -15.36 1.47 -3.31
C PRO A 329 -15.55 2.16 -4.67
N PRO A 330 -14.91 1.65 -5.75
CA PRO A 330 -15.06 2.24 -7.07
C PRO A 330 -16.52 2.21 -7.55
N HIS A 331 -17.23 1.12 -7.24
CA HIS A 331 -18.68 0.96 -7.41
C HIS A 331 -19.22 0.05 -6.30
N VAL A 332 -20.50 0.21 -5.94
CA VAL A 332 -21.17 -0.56 -4.86
C VAL A 332 -21.04 -2.07 -5.03
N LYS A 333 -21.16 -2.56 -6.27
CA LYS A 333 -21.05 -4.00 -6.58
C LYS A 333 -19.65 -4.59 -6.38
N ALA A 334 -18.61 -3.76 -6.39
CA ALA A 334 -17.22 -4.23 -6.35
C ALA A 334 -16.83 -4.87 -5.01
N VAL A 335 -17.58 -4.56 -3.94
CA VAL A 335 -17.41 -5.12 -2.59
C VAL A 335 -18.66 -5.90 -2.14
N ALA A 336 -19.55 -6.23 -3.07
CA ALA A 336 -20.75 -7.00 -2.76
C ALA A 336 -20.41 -8.48 -2.59
N ASN A 337 -20.83 -9.06 -1.47
CA ASN A 337 -20.66 -10.47 -1.18
C ASN A 337 -21.80 -11.29 -1.79
N ILE A 338 -21.46 -12.43 -2.39
CA ILE A 338 -22.47 -13.38 -2.86
C ILE A 338 -22.71 -14.49 -1.85
N ASN A 339 -23.98 -14.62 -1.47
CA ASN A 339 -24.44 -15.48 -0.41
C ASN A 339 -25.50 -16.49 -0.86
N THR A 340 -26.01 -16.40 -2.10
CA THR A 340 -27.05 -17.32 -2.62
C THR A 340 -26.72 -17.94 -4.00
N PRO A 341 -27.24 -19.14 -4.31
CA PRO A 341 -27.13 -19.74 -5.65
C PRO A 341 -27.80 -18.92 -6.76
N ASP A 342 -28.87 -18.19 -6.45
CA ASP A 342 -29.61 -17.37 -7.43
C ASP A 342 -28.79 -16.16 -7.88
N GLU A 343 -28.08 -15.52 -6.94
CA GLU A 343 -27.09 -14.47 -7.24
C GLU A 343 -25.97 -14.98 -8.16
N LEU A 344 -25.55 -16.24 -8.02
CA LEU A 344 -24.55 -16.88 -8.88
C LEU A 344 -25.08 -17.14 -10.30
N ASN A 345 -26.32 -17.60 -10.42
CA ASN A 345 -26.96 -17.83 -11.71
C ASN A 345 -27.19 -16.53 -12.50
N LEU A 346 -27.53 -15.44 -11.81
CA LEU A 346 -27.61 -14.09 -12.36
C LEU A 346 -26.25 -13.61 -12.90
N LEU A 347 -25.14 -13.96 -12.26
CA LEU A 347 -23.78 -13.64 -12.73
C LEU A 347 -23.40 -14.36 -14.01
N ASN A 348 -23.67 -15.66 -14.08
CA ASN A 348 -23.36 -16.48 -15.26
C ASN A 348 -24.24 -16.11 -16.48
N SER A 349 -25.39 -15.47 -16.26
CA SER A 349 -26.28 -14.98 -17.33
C SER A 349 -26.01 -13.53 -17.75
N SER A 350 -25.28 -12.75 -16.94
CA SER A 350 -24.94 -11.34 -17.22
C SER A 350 -23.59 -11.16 -17.95
N GLY A 351 -22.84 -12.25 -18.17
CA GLY A 351 -21.49 -12.25 -18.75
C GLY A 351 -21.42 -12.67 -20.22
N GLY A 352 -22.52 -12.52 -20.97
CA GLY A 352 -22.59 -12.76 -22.41
C GLY A 352 -22.20 -11.54 -23.24
#